data_AF-A0A7C2F0I2-F1
#
_entry.id   AF-A0A7C2F0I2-F1
#
_cell.length_a   1.000
_cell.length_b   1.000
_cell.length_c   1.000
_cell.angle_alpha   90.00
_cell.angle_beta   90.00
_cell.angle_gamma   90.00
#
_symmetry.space_group_name_H-M   'P 1'
#
loop_
_entity.id
_entity.type
_entity.pdbx_description
1 polymer ?
#
loop_
_entity_poly.entity_id
_entity_poly.type
_entity_poly.pdbx_seq_one_letter_code
_entity_poly.pdbx_strand_id
1 'polypeptide(L)'
;MDREVLERFLKLLSPDIEEAGRCYTALQEKLIHFFRLKGVSDPEGAADETLDRAALKIDAGAVVPDVNKYCFGFARNISKERLRLMHRENSAFHKFIEDLSNSSAEQVERIYSILKPCFEQLALEERQLLLAYCHEIRGRARAEHRRQLAEKKNTTVLALRVKVTRLRNSLTDCVRKRSNKV
;
A
#
# COMPACT_ATOMS: atom_id res chain seq x y z
N MET A 1 3.01 16.35 0.57
CA MET A 1 3.83 17.46 0.02
C MET A 1 3.56 18.77 0.76
N ASP A 2 4.60 19.60 0.92
CA ASP A 2 4.52 20.94 1.52
C ASP A 2 3.95 21.98 0.53
N ARG A 3 3.37 23.07 1.06
CA ARG A 3 2.67 24.09 0.25
C ARG A 3 3.56 24.71 -0.82
N GLU A 4 4.79 25.11 -0.49
CA GLU A 4 5.70 25.76 -1.44
C GLU A 4 6.11 24.83 -2.60
N VAL A 5 6.31 23.54 -2.29
CA VAL A 5 6.65 22.52 -3.28
C VAL A 5 5.47 22.30 -4.24
N LEU A 6 4.24 22.27 -3.71
CA LEU A 6 3.03 22.18 -4.52
C LEU A 6 2.87 23.39 -5.44
N GLU A 7 3.09 24.61 -4.95
CA GLU A 7 3.00 25.82 -5.77
C GLU A 7 4.00 25.82 -6.93
N ARG A 8 5.25 25.40 -6.68
CA ARG A 8 6.26 25.27 -7.74
C ARG A 8 5.90 24.19 -8.76
N PHE A 9 5.34 23.07 -8.29
CA PHE A 9 4.85 22.02 -9.17
C PHE A 9 3.69 22.48 -10.05
N LEU A 10 2.70 23.19 -9.48
CA LEU A 10 1.55 23.73 -10.21
C LEU A 10 1.97 24.73 -11.30
N LYS A 11 2.96 25.60 -11.02
CA LYS A 11 3.51 26.55 -12.00
C LYS A 11 4.12 25.88 -13.23
N LEU A 12 4.61 24.66 -13.10
CA LEU A 12 5.13 23.88 -14.24
C LEU A 12 4.02 23.24 -15.09
N LEU A 13 2.82 23.09 -14.53
CA LEU A 13 1.66 22.61 -15.27
C LEU A 13 0.99 23.76 -16.04
N SER A 14 0.81 24.91 -15.38
CA SER A 14 0.30 26.12 -16.01
C SER A 14 0.68 27.35 -15.18
N PRO A 15 0.94 28.51 -15.82
CA PRO A 15 1.08 29.79 -15.11
C PRO A 15 -0.24 30.30 -14.52
N ASP A 16 -1.40 29.88 -15.07
CA ASP A 16 -2.71 30.17 -14.51
C ASP A 16 -3.04 29.16 -13.41
N ILE A 17 -3.37 29.65 -12.22
CA ILE A 17 -3.63 28.85 -11.01
C ILE A 17 -4.82 27.91 -11.22
N GLU A 18 -5.90 28.41 -11.83
CA GLU A 18 -7.12 27.63 -12.05
C GLU A 18 -6.87 26.51 -13.07
N GLU A 19 -6.18 26.83 -14.16
CA GLU A 19 -5.78 25.83 -15.14
C GLU A 19 -4.76 24.82 -14.59
N ALA A 20 -3.82 25.27 -13.73
CA ALA A 20 -2.87 24.39 -13.08
C ALA A 20 -3.58 23.38 -12.16
N GLY A 21 -4.61 23.83 -11.43
CA GLY A 21 -5.44 22.95 -10.60
C GLY A 21 -6.19 21.89 -11.42
N ARG A 22 -6.75 22.28 -12.57
CA ARG A 22 -7.38 21.34 -13.52
C ARG A 22 -6.37 20.34 -14.07
N CYS A 23 -5.21 20.81 -14.52
CA CYS A 23 -4.13 19.97 -15.04
C CYS A 23 -3.62 18.98 -13.97
N TYR A 24 -3.48 19.42 -12.73
CA TYR A 24 -3.07 18.58 -11.60
C TYR A 24 -4.06 17.45 -11.34
N THR A 25 -5.36 17.78 -11.25
CA THR A 25 -6.42 16.80 -11.03
C THR A 25 -6.49 15.78 -12.18
N ALA A 26 -6.42 16.26 -13.42
CA ALA A 26 -6.41 15.40 -14.60
C ALA A 26 -5.19 14.45 -14.64
N LEU A 27 -4.01 14.91 -14.19
CA LEU A 27 -2.83 14.07 -14.05
C LEU A 27 -3.03 13.01 -12.96
N GLN A 28 -3.56 13.39 -11.80
CA GLN A 28 -3.86 12.47 -10.70
C GLN A 28 -4.81 11.36 -11.16
N GLU A 29 -5.91 11.70 -11.84
CA GLU A 29 -6.87 10.72 -12.38
C GLU A 29 -6.23 9.74 -13.36
N LYS A 30 -5.38 10.24 -14.27
CA LYS A 30 -4.64 9.41 -15.23
C LYS A 30 -3.69 8.45 -14.51
N LEU A 31 -3.03 8.89 -13.45
CA LEU A 31 -2.14 8.04 -12.63
C LEU A 31 -2.94 6.96 -11.88
N ILE A 32 -4.08 7.32 -11.29
CA ILE A 32 -4.99 6.37 -10.63
C ILE A 32 -5.42 5.30 -11.64
N HIS A 33 -5.85 5.71 -12.84
CA HIS A 33 -6.25 4.78 -13.89
C HIS A 33 -5.09 3.85 -14.29
N PHE A 34 -3.88 4.39 -14.46
CA PHE A 34 -2.68 3.59 -14.75
C PHE A 34 -2.42 2.53 -13.66
N PHE A 35 -2.48 2.89 -12.38
CA PHE A 35 -2.26 1.94 -11.30
C PHE A 35 -3.36 0.90 -11.16
N ARG A 36 -4.63 1.26 -11.47
CA ARG A 36 -5.74 0.30 -11.59
C ARG A 36 -5.46 -0.73 -12.68
N LEU A 37 -5.02 -0.30 -13.86
CA LEU A 37 -4.65 -1.19 -14.96
C LEU A 37 -3.48 -2.11 -14.60
N LYS A 38 -2.52 -1.62 -13.82
CA LYS A 38 -1.39 -2.41 -13.32
C LYS A 38 -1.74 -3.35 -12.16
N GLY A 39 -2.98 -3.34 -11.67
CA GLY A 39 -3.43 -4.20 -10.58
C GLY A 39 -2.79 -3.84 -9.24
N VAL A 40 -2.32 -2.61 -9.07
CA VAL A 40 -1.81 -2.14 -7.78
C VAL A 40 -2.98 -2.07 -6.79
N SER A 41 -2.78 -2.61 -5.59
CA SER A 41 -3.85 -2.77 -4.60
C SER A 41 -4.40 -1.46 -4.02
N ASP A 42 -3.68 -0.37 -4.26
CA ASP A 42 -4.05 0.99 -3.90
C ASP A 42 -3.59 1.95 -5.00
N PRO A 43 -4.45 2.19 -5.99
CA PRO A 43 -4.16 3.10 -7.08
C PRO A 43 -4.09 4.57 -6.65
N GLU A 44 -4.96 4.99 -5.73
CA GLU A 44 -5.09 6.37 -5.24
C GLU A 44 -3.83 6.79 -4.48
N GLY A 45 -3.45 6.07 -3.43
CA GLY A 45 -2.23 6.41 -2.69
C GLY A 45 -0.94 6.16 -3.49
N ALA A 46 -0.95 5.32 -4.53
CA ALA A 46 0.17 5.22 -5.47
C ALA A 46 0.30 6.45 -6.37
N ALA A 47 -0.84 7.03 -6.79
CA ALA A 47 -0.86 8.28 -7.54
C ALA A 47 -0.37 9.45 -6.68
N ASP A 48 -0.85 9.55 -5.43
CA ASP A 48 -0.41 10.58 -4.48
C ASP A 48 1.10 10.48 -4.23
N GLU A 49 1.61 9.27 -3.95
CA GLU A 49 3.05 9.02 -3.78
C GLU A 49 3.87 9.39 -5.03
N THR A 50 3.31 9.17 -6.23
CA THR A 50 3.95 9.55 -7.49
C THR A 50 4.10 11.06 -7.58
N LEU A 51 3.04 11.80 -7.27
CA LEU A 51 3.02 13.27 -7.32
C LEU A 51 3.96 13.85 -6.27
N ASP A 52 3.93 13.35 -5.03
CA ASP A 52 4.82 13.76 -3.95
C ASP A 52 6.30 13.54 -4.33
N ARG A 53 6.68 12.35 -4.82
CA ARG A 53 8.06 12.03 -5.21
C ARG A 53 8.54 12.86 -6.40
N ALA A 54 7.66 13.08 -7.39
CA ALA A 54 7.99 13.88 -8.56
C ALA A 54 8.18 15.36 -8.19
N ALA A 55 7.28 15.91 -7.38
CA ALA A 55 7.34 17.30 -6.94
C ALA A 55 8.60 17.59 -6.11
N LEU A 56 8.96 16.70 -5.17
CA LEU A 56 10.20 16.84 -4.39
C LEU A 56 11.47 16.79 -5.27
N LYS A 57 11.47 15.98 -6.34
CA LYS A 57 12.63 15.89 -7.24
C LYS A 57 12.74 17.11 -8.15
N ILE A 58 11.61 17.64 -8.61
CA ILE A 58 11.53 18.90 -9.33
C ILE A 58 12.04 20.05 -8.45
N ASP A 59 11.60 20.09 -7.20
CA ASP A 59 12.01 21.09 -6.21
C ASP A 59 13.52 21.10 -6.00
N ALA A 60 14.14 19.92 -5.96
CA ALA A 60 15.58 19.74 -5.87
C ALA A 60 16.36 20.10 -7.15
N GLY A 61 15.70 20.68 -8.17
CA GLY A 61 16.34 21.17 -9.39
C GLY A 61 16.38 20.17 -10.55
N ALA A 62 15.56 19.12 -10.55
CA ALA A 62 15.46 18.24 -11.70
C ALA A 62 14.90 18.98 -12.92
N VAL A 63 15.59 18.90 -14.05
CA VAL A 63 15.11 19.45 -15.32
C VAL A 63 14.01 18.55 -15.86
N VAL A 64 12.78 19.08 -15.93
CA VAL A 64 11.59 18.34 -16.35
C VAL A 64 10.94 19.02 -17.55
N PRO A 65 11.21 18.54 -18.78
CA PRO A 65 10.61 19.10 -19.99
C PRO A 65 9.12 18.81 -20.14
N ASP A 66 8.64 17.70 -19.57
CA ASP A 66 7.24 17.26 -19.61
C ASP A 66 6.88 16.61 -18.27
N VAL A 67 6.12 17.35 -17.47
CA VAL A 67 5.71 16.93 -16.12
C VAL A 67 4.90 15.63 -16.16
N ASN A 68 4.02 15.45 -17.15
CA ASN A 68 3.24 14.22 -17.29
C ASN A 68 4.17 13.03 -17.51
N LYS A 69 5.06 13.09 -18.50
CA LYS A 69 6.00 12.00 -18.78
C LYS A 69 6.89 11.69 -17.58
N TYR A 70 7.33 12.72 -16.87
CA TYR A 70 8.14 12.57 -15.66
C TYR A 70 7.40 11.81 -14.57
N CYS A 71 6.17 12.22 -14.23
CA CYS A 71 5.32 11.54 -13.26
C CYS A 71 5.04 10.08 -13.67
N PHE A 72 4.77 9.81 -14.95
CA PHE A 72 4.59 8.43 -15.44
C PHE A 72 5.87 7.58 -15.36
N GLY A 73 7.06 8.20 -15.38
CA GLY A 73 8.33 7.54 -15.08
C GLY A 73 8.37 7.01 -13.64
N PHE A 74 8.00 7.86 -12.67
CA PHE A 74 7.86 7.45 -11.27
C PHE A 74 6.79 6.37 -11.09
N ALA A 75 5.63 6.54 -11.72
CA ALA A 75 4.53 5.58 -11.61
C ALA A 75 4.93 4.18 -12.10
N ARG A 76 5.71 4.08 -13.18
CA ARG A 76 6.27 2.80 -13.66
C ARG A 76 7.22 2.18 -12.64
N ASN A 77 8.07 2.98 -12.00
CA ASN A 77 9.01 2.48 -10.99
C ASN A 77 8.28 1.99 -9.73
N ILE A 78 7.33 2.77 -9.23
CA ILE A 78 6.49 2.40 -8.08
C ILE A 78 5.70 1.12 -8.39
N SER A 79 5.12 1.00 -9.60
CA SER A 79 4.42 -0.21 -10.01
C SER A 79 5.33 -1.44 -10.01
N LYS A 80 6.58 -1.32 -10.52
CA LYS A 80 7.57 -2.41 -10.50
C LYS A 80 7.99 -2.77 -9.08
N GLU A 81 8.23 -1.77 -8.23
CA GLU A 81 8.61 -1.95 -6.83
C GLU A 81 7.52 -2.71 -6.06
N ARG A 82 6.28 -2.24 -6.14
CA ARG A 82 5.12 -2.88 -5.48
C ARG A 82 4.85 -4.29 -6.02
N LEU A 83 5.02 -4.53 -7.32
CA LEU A 83 4.88 -5.87 -7.89
C LEU A 83 5.99 -6.82 -7.40
N ARG A 84 7.24 -6.35 -7.32
CA ARG A 84 8.37 -7.13 -6.78
C ARG A 84 8.17 -7.47 -5.31
N LEU A 85 7.71 -6.51 -4.50
CA LEU A 85 7.35 -6.73 -3.10
C LEU A 85 6.24 -7.78 -2.98
N MET A 86 5.14 -7.63 -3.72
CA MET A 86 4.07 -8.63 -3.73
C MET A 86 4.56 -10.02 -4.15
N HIS A 87 5.41 -10.15 -5.17
CA HIS A 87 5.96 -11.44 -5.56
C HIS A 87 6.86 -12.06 -4.50
N ARG A 88 7.72 -11.26 -3.85
CA ARG A 88 8.57 -11.73 -2.75
C ARG A 88 7.73 -12.17 -1.54
N GLU A 89 6.75 -11.36 -1.14
CA GLU A 89 5.83 -11.69 -0.04
C GLU A 89 5.03 -12.96 -0.34
N ASN A 90 4.47 -13.08 -1.54
CA ASN A 90 3.71 -14.27 -1.94
C ASN A 90 4.62 -15.51 -1.98
N SER A 91 5.84 -15.39 -2.52
CA SER A 91 6.80 -16.51 -2.56
C SER A 91 7.21 -16.94 -1.15
N ALA A 92 7.49 -15.99 -0.25
CA ALA A 92 7.80 -16.28 1.15
C ALA A 92 6.62 -16.95 1.87
N PHE A 93 5.39 -16.48 1.62
CA PHE A 93 4.19 -17.08 2.17
C PHE A 93 3.96 -18.50 1.66
N HIS A 94 4.07 -18.73 0.35
CA HIS A 94 3.94 -20.07 -0.23
C HIS A 94 4.99 -21.04 0.34
N LYS A 95 6.25 -20.59 0.47
CA LYS A 95 7.30 -21.37 1.11
C LYS A 95 6.98 -21.68 2.57
N PHE A 96 6.48 -20.70 3.34
CA PHE A 96 6.06 -20.92 4.73
C PHE A 96 4.94 -21.98 4.85
N ILE A 97 3.95 -21.96 3.96
CA ILE A 97 2.88 -22.96 3.95
C ILE A 97 3.42 -24.35 3.59
N GLU A 98 4.34 -24.43 2.63
CA GLU A 98 5.02 -25.68 2.26
C GLU A 98 5.85 -26.23 3.43
N ASP A 99 6.66 -25.39 4.07
CA ASP A 99 7.44 -25.75 5.25
C ASP A 99 6.54 -26.22 6.41
N LEU A 100 5.40 -25.54 6.63
CA LEU A 100 4.42 -25.94 7.65
C LEU A 100 3.74 -27.28 7.33
N SER A 101 3.45 -27.53 6.06
CA SER A 101 2.84 -28.80 5.61
C SER A 101 3.80 -29.99 5.75
N ASN A 102 5.10 -29.72 5.63
CA ASN A 102 6.18 -30.71 5.83
C ASN A 102 6.68 -30.78 7.29
N SER A 103 6.12 -29.97 8.20
CA SER A 103 6.52 -29.92 9.60
C SER A 103 5.87 -31.03 10.42
N SER A 104 6.53 -31.46 11.49
CA SER A 104 5.93 -32.40 12.45
C SER A 104 4.78 -31.74 13.24
N ALA A 105 3.86 -32.54 13.77
CA ALA A 105 2.77 -32.03 14.61
C ALA A 105 3.28 -31.16 15.79
N GLU A 106 4.41 -31.53 16.39
CA GLU A 106 5.05 -30.73 17.45
C GLU A 106 5.61 -29.39 16.97
N GLN A 107 6.09 -29.30 15.72
CA GLN A 107 6.56 -28.04 15.14
C GLN A 107 5.38 -27.12 14.82
N VAL A 108 4.29 -27.67 14.28
CA VAL A 108 3.05 -26.93 14.02
C VAL A 108 2.46 -26.40 15.33
N GLU A 109 2.40 -27.23 16.38
CA GLU A 109 1.89 -26.83 17.70
C GLU A 109 2.76 -25.73 18.34
N ARG A 110 4.10 -25.80 18.19
CA ARG A 110 5.00 -24.73 18.63
C ARG A 110 4.74 -23.42 17.90
N ILE A 111 4.59 -23.43 16.58
CA ILE A 111 4.26 -22.22 15.81
C ILE A 111 2.90 -21.67 16.26
N TYR A 112 1.90 -22.54 16.42
CA TYR A 112 0.56 -22.15 16.82
C TYR A 112 0.52 -21.55 18.24
N SER A 113 1.24 -22.14 19.20
CA SER A 113 1.34 -21.63 20.58
C SER A 113 2.01 -20.25 20.68
N ILE A 114 2.88 -19.88 19.73
CA ILE A 114 3.48 -18.54 19.65
C ILE A 114 2.50 -17.55 19.00
N LEU A 115 1.87 -17.93 17.88
CA LEU A 115 1.03 -17.04 17.07
C LEU A 115 -0.35 -16.79 17.69
N LYS A 116 -1.01 -17.83 18.21
CA LYS A 116 -2.39 -17.76 18.72
C LYS A 116 -2.56 -16.68 19.80
N PRO A 117 -1.71 -16.60 20.84
CA PRO A 117 -1.86 -15.58 21.86
C PRO A 117 -1.68 -14.15 21.33
N CYS A 118 -0.83 -13.94 20.33
CA CYS A 118 -0.69 -12.62 19.69
C CYS A 118 -1.94 -12.23 18.92
N PHE A 119 -2.57 -13.20 18.25
CA PHE A 119 -3.85 -12.97 17.58
C PHE A 119 -4.99 -12.75 18.58
N GLU A 120 -4.94 -13.43 19.73
CA GLU A 120 -5.90 -13.30 20.83
C GLU A 120 -5.76 -12.00 21.64
N GLN A 121 -4.65 -11.28 21.51
CA GLN A 121 -4.50 -9.95 22.11
C GLN A 121 -5.22 -8.85 21.32
N LEU A 122 -5.52 -9.08 20.04
CA LEU A 122 -6.30 -8.14 19.24
C LEU A 122 -7.76 -8.13 19.66
N ALA A 123 -8.41 -6.97 19.59
CA ALA A 123 -9.86 -6.90 19.78
C ALA A 123 -10.58 -7.69 18.67
N LEU A 124 -11.80 -8.18 18.95
CA LEU A 124 -12.56 -8.99 17.99
C LEU A 124 -12.76 -8.25 16.66
N GLU A 125 -13.06 -6.96 16.71
CA GLU A 125 -13.27 -6.10 15.56
C GLU A 125 -11.99 -5.95 14.72
N GLU A 126 -10.82 -5.97 15.36
CA GLU A 126 -9.51 -5.87 14.69
C GLU A 126 -9.14 -7.17 13.99
N ARG A 127 -9.44 -8.32 14.60
CA ARG A 127 -9.27 -9.64 13.98
C ARG A 127 -10.16 -9.78 12.75
N GLN A 128 -11.44 -9.43 12.88
CA GLN A 128 -12.38 -9.44 11.77
C GLN A 128 -11.95 -8.49 10.65
N LEU A 129 -11.42 -7.32 10.99
CA LEU A 129 -10.89 -6.38 10.02
C LEU A 129 -9.71 -6.96 9.24
N LEU A 130 -8.75 -7.59 9.92
CA LEU A 130 -7.59 -8.22 9.28
C LEU A 130 -8.01 -9.35 8.34
N LEU A 131 -8.90 -10.24 8.79
CA LEU A 131 -9.42 -11.34 7.99
C LEU A 131 -10.16 -10.84 6.75
N ALA A 132 -11.09 -9.90 6.94
CA ALA A 132 -11.84 -9.29 5.84
C ALA A 132 -10.91 -8.59 4.85
N TYR A 133 -9.90 -7.85 5.34
CA TYR A 133 -8.96 -7.11 4.49
C TYR A 133 -8.02 -8.02 3.67
N CYS A 134 -7.74 -9.22 4.16
CA CYS A 134 -6.83 -10.18 3.51
C CYS A 134 -7.54 -11.26 2.68
N HIS A 135 -8.87 -11.27 2.66
CA HIS A 135 -9.68 -12.25 1.93
C HIS A 135 -9.32 -12.31 0.43
N GLU A 136 -9.22 -11.14 -0.22
CA GLU A 136 -8.89 -11.04 -1.63
C GLU A 136 -7.38 -10.79 -1.84
N ILE A 137 -6.71 -11.73 -2.50
CA ILE A 137 -5.25 -11.76 -2.59
C ILE A 137 -4.73 -11.09 -3.87
N ARG A 138 -5.54 -10.96 -4.93
CA ARG A 138 -5.01 -10.62 -6.27
C ARG A 138 -5.76 -9.53 -7.03
N GLY A 139 -4.97 -8.73 -7.75
CA GLY A 139 -5.41 -7.86 -8.85
C GLY A 139 -6.50 -6.84 -8.52
N ARG A 140 -7.38 -6.60 -9.50
CA ARG A 140 -8.48 -5.62 -9.39
C ARG A 140 -9.52 -6.01 -8.33
N ALA A 141 -9.75 -7.31 -8.14
CA ALA A 141 -10.67 -7.83 -7.11
C ALA A 141 -10.24 -7.40 -5.70
N ARG A 142 -8.94 -7.44 -5.39
CA ARG A 142 -8.39 -6.94 -4.13
C ARG A 142 -8.62 -5.44 -3.92
N ALA A 143 -8.44 -4.63 -4.96
CA ALA A 143 -8.63 -3.18 -4.88
C ALA A 143 -10.12 -2.80 -4.74
N GLU A 144 -10.99 -3.52 -5.43
CA GLU A 144 -12.45 -3.37 -5.33
C GLU A 144 -12.97 -3.78 -3.95
N HIS A 145 -12.58 -4.96 -3.46
CA HIS A 145 -12.96 -5.47 -2.15
C HIS A 145 -12.58 -4.52 -1.01
N ARG A 146 -11.40 -3.91 -1.09
CA ARG A 146 -10.95 -2.93 -0.08
C ARG A 146 -11.73 -1.62 -0.13
N ARG A 147 -12.17 -1.18 -1.31
CA ARG A 147 -13.07 -0.02 -1.45
C ARG A 147 -14.41 -0.31 -0.79
N GLN A 148 -15.03 -1.44 -1.13
CA GLN A 148 -16.29 -1.87 -0.52
C GLN A 148 -16.19 -2.05 1.00
N LEU A 149 -15.06 -2.59 1.49
CA LEU A 149 -14.82 -2.74 2.93
C LEU A 149 -14.69 -1.40 3.64
N ALA A 150 -14.07 -0.40 2.99
CA ALA A 150 -13.96 0.95 3.54
C ALA A 150 -15.32 1.64 3.61
N GLU A 151 -16.13 1.54 2.54
CA GLU A 151 -17.50 2.05 2.48
C GLU A 151 -18.38 1.42 3.58
N LYS A 152 -18.39 0.09 3.70
CA LYS A 152 -19.16 -0.63 4.75
C LYS A 152 -18.78 -0.21 6.17
N LYS A 153 -17.55 0.28 6.38
CA LYS A 153 -17.06 0.73 7.69
C LYS A 153 -17.05 2.25 7.83
N ASN A 154 -17.69 2.99 6.91
CA ASN A 154 -17.74 4.45 6.90
C ASN A 154 -16.35 5.09 7.06
N THR A 155 -15.37 4.56 6.32
CA THR A 155 -13.98 5.02 6.39
C THR A 155 -13.38 5.14 5.00
N THR A 156 -12.18 5.71 4.90
CA THR A 156 -11.45 5.78 3.64
C THR A 156 -10.54 4.57 3.47
N VAL A 157 -10.21 4.21 2.22
CA VAL A 157 -9.25 3.12 1.94
C VAL A 157 -7.89 3.40 2.57
N LEU A 158 -7.49 4.68 2.64
CA LEU A 158 -6.27 5.12 3.30
C LEU A 158 -6.32 4.87 4.81
N ALA A 159 -7.37 5.31 5.49
CA ALA A 159 -7.55 5.09 6.93
C ALA A 159 -7.61 3.59 7.25
N LEU A 160 -8.33 2.81 6.44
CA LEU A 160 -8.38 1.36 6.52
C LEU A 160 -6.98 0.72 6.41
N ARG A 161 -6.15 1.18 5.47
CA ARG A 161 -4.77 0.72 5.32
C ARG A 161 -3.93 1.05 6.55
N VAL A 162 -3.94 2.31 6.99
CA VAL A 162 -3.15 2.74 8.15
C VAL A 162 -3.50 1.89 9.37
N LYS A 163 -4.79 1.63 9.58
CA LYS A 163 -5.25 0.74 10.66
C LYS A 163 -4.71 -0.68 10.49
N VAL A 164 -4.85 -1.28 9.31
CA VAL A 164 -4.33 -2.64 9.05
C VAL A 164 -2.81 -2.73 9.19
N THR A 165 -2.06 -1.74 8.71
CA THR A 165 -0.60 -1.69 8.85
C THR A 165 -0.19 -1.66 10.32
N ARG A 166 -0.87 -0.84 11.15
CA ARG A 166 -0.62 -0.80 12.59
C ARG A 166 -0.92 -2.14 13.26
N LEU A 167 -2.02 -2.79 12.89
CA LEU A 167 -2.38 -4.12 13.41
C LEU A 167 -1.34 -5.18 13.05
N ARG A 168 -0.86 -5.17 11.80
CA ARG A 168 0.21 -6.08 11.34
C ARG A 168 1.50 -5.83 12.09
N ASN A 169 1.92 -4.58 12.27
CA ASN A 169 3.12 -4.24 13.03
C ASN A 169 3.01 -4.70 14.48
N SER A 170 1.85 -4.48 15.12
CA SER A 170 1.58 -4.97 16.48
C SER A 170 1.71 -6.50 16.59
N LEU A 171 1.15 -7.24 15.63
CA LEU A 171 1.31 -8.69 15.55
C LEU A 171 2.77 -9.09 15.37
N THR A 172 3.49 -8.46 14.44
CA THR A 172 4.92 -8.73 14.21
C THR A 172 5.75 -8.48 15.46
N ASP A 173 5.50 -7.39 16.19
CA ASP A 173 6.19 -7.06 17.43
C ASP A 173 5.87 -8.06 18.55
N CYS A 174 4.61 -8.48 18.66
CA CYS A 174 4.22 -9.52 19.62
C CYS A 174 4.90 -10.84 19.34
N VAL A 175 4.90 -11.29 18.08
CA VAL A 175 5.52 -12.55 17.67
C VAL A 175 7.03 -12.49 17.91
N ARG A 176 7.69 -11.40 17.55
CA ARG A 176 9.14 -11.21 17.80
C ARG A 176 9.48 -11.25 19.29
N LYS A 177 8.65 -10.63 20.15
CA LYS A 177 8.86 -10.67 21.62
C LYS A 177 8.70 -12.07 22.20
N ARG A 178 7.80 -12.89 21.62
CA ARG A 178 7.56 -14.27 22.08
C ARG A 178 8.57 -15.26 21.51
N SER A 179 8.99 -15.09 20.25
CA SER A 179 10.02 -15.92 19.63
C SER A 179 11.39 -15.77 20.29
N ASN A 180 11.69 -14.60 20.86
CA ASN A 180 12.94 -14.35 21.60
C ASN A 180 12.90 -14.86 23.05
N LYS A 181 11.76 -15.38 23.52
CA LYS A 181 11.58 -15.93 24.87
C LYS A 181 11.52 -17.46 24.91
N VAL A 182 11.50 -18.10 23.74
CA VAL A 182 11.55 -19.57 23.54
C VAL A 182 12.96 -19.92 23.12
#